data_AF-R5GIB1-F1
#
_entry.id   AF-R5GIB1-F1
#
_cell.length_a   1.000
_cell.length_b   1.000
_cell.length_c   1.000
_cell.angle_alpha   90.00
_cell.angle_beta   90.00
_cell.angle_gamma   90.00
#
_symmetry.space_group_name_H-M   'P 1'
#
loop_
_entity.id
_entity.type
_entity.pdbx_description
1 polymer ?
#
loop_
_entity_poly.entity_id
_entity_poly.type
_entity_poly.pdbx_seq_one_letter_code
_entity_poly.pdbx_strand_id
1 'polypeptide(L)'
;MKYPDIVRGEFLQRPNRFIAEVMVNGEPARAHVRNTGRCTHVLSPGCEVSLQKSSDPGRATKFTLIAVNTAQYGWVNLDSLAPNKLAGEWLAENGFTGIKPEFPFGDSRIDFYAEKKGERWLIEVKGCTLAENGTGLFPDAPTKRGAKHLRELAKAAETGYRTAIAFVIMLRGVEEVRANAAVDREFSEEFSRATANGVSVFCIPCECTADTVQLR
;
A
#
# COMPACT_ATOMS: atom_id res chain seq x y z
N MET A 1 -1.80 -9.54 9.46
CA MET A 1 -2.91 -8.74 10.03
C MET A 1 -4.26 -9.45 9.88
N LYS A 2 -5.15 -9.34 10.89
CA LYS A 2 -6.55 -9.82 10.84
C LYS A 2 -7.52 -8.69 11.20
N TYR A 3 -8.61 -8.60 10.48
CA TYR A 3 -9.70 -7.63 10.66
C TYR A 3 -10.89 -8.34 11.33
N PRO A 4 -11.35 -7.89 12.51
CA PRO A 4 -12.53 -8.45 13.16
C PRO A 4 -13.82 -7.94 12.52
N ASP A 5 -14.93 -8.63 12.80
CA ASP A 5 -16.31 -8.21 12.49
C ASP A 5 -16.56 -7.88 11.00
N ILE A 6 -15.97 -8.71 10.14
CA ILE A 6 -16.14 -8.62 8.69
C ILE A 6 -17.51 -9.10 8.25
N VAL A 7 -18.14 -8.33 7.36
CA VAL A 7 -19.28 -8.76 6.55
C VAL A 7 -19.00 -8.55 5.07
N ARG A 8 -19.71 -9.29 4.23
CA ARG A 8 -19.69 -9.12 2.78
C ARG A 8 -20.72 -8.08 2.36
N GLY A 9 -20.42 -7.41 1.26
CA GLY A 9 -21.35 -6.53 0.59
C GLY A 9 -21.02 -6.39 -0.88
N GLU A 10 -21.80 -5.57 -1.55
CA GLU A 10 -21.60 -5.20 -2.96
C GLU A 10 -21.21 -3.72 -3.03
N PHE A 11 -20.17 -3.40 -3.78
CA PHE A 11 -19.80 -2.01 -4.02
C PHE A 11 -20.74 -1.36 -5.03
N LEU A 12 -21.31 -0.20 -4.68
CA LEU A 12 -22.20 0.54 -5.58
C LEU A 12 -21.42 1.67 -6.26
N GLN A 13 -20.92 2.61 -5.46
CA GLN A 13 -20.18 3.77 -5.95
C GLN A 13 -19.33 4.39 -4.85
N ARG A 14 -18.41 5.28 -5.25
CA ARG A 14 -17.54 6.01 -4.34
C ARG A 14 -17.66 7.51 -4.62
N PRO A 15 -18.64 8.21 -4.01
CA PRO A 15 -18.92 9.60 -4.32
C PRO A 15 -17.77 10.55 -3.96
N ASN A 16 -16.89 10.16 -3.02
CA ASN A 16 -15.68 10.91 -2.70
C ASN A 16 -14.59 9.99 -2.13
N ARG A 17 -13.39 10.54 -1.89
CA ARG A 17 -12.23 9.78 -1.45
C ARG A 17 -12.40 9.05 -0.10
N PHE A 18 -13.37 9.41 0.74
CA PHE A 18 -13.53 8.83 2.08
C PHE A 18 -14.80 7.98 2.26
N ILE A 19 -15.69 7.97 1.27
CA ILE A 19 -17.02 7.35 1.39
C ILE A 19 -17.26 6.44 0.19
N ALA A 20 -17.58 5.19 0.48
CA ALA A 20 -18.17 4.24 -0.46
C ALA A 20 -19.63 3.99 -0.06
N GLU A 21 -20.49 3.88 -1.06
CA GLU A 21 -21.84 3.36 -0.94
C GLU A 21 -21.81 1.88 -1.33
N VAL A 22 -22.46 1.07 -0.50
CA VAL A 22 -22.40 -0.39 -0.57
C VAL A 22 -23.78 -0.97 -0.27
N MET A 23 -24.05 -2.16 -0.79
CA MET A 23 -25.19 -2.97 -0.42
C MET A 23 -24.75 -4.02 0.61
N VAL A 24 -25.40 -4.09 1.76
CA VAL A 24 -25.12 -5.09 2.80
C VAL A 24 -26.43 -5.76 3.18
N ASN A 25 -26.53 -7.07 3.01
CA ASN A 25 -27.77 -7.84 3.24
C ASN A 25 -29.01 -7.26 2.52
N GLY A 26 -28.82 -6.72 1.30
CA GLY A 26 -29.90 -6.11 0.52
C GLY A 26 -30.28 -4.68 0.93
N GLU A 27 -29.60 -4.09 1.92
CA GLU A 27 -29.83 -2.71 2.34
C GLU A 27 -28.66 -1.78 1.97
N PRO A 28 -28.94 -0.55 1.46
CA PRO A 28 -27.91 0.45 1.20
C PRO A 28 -27.25 0.91 2.50
N ALA A 29 -25.92 0.98 2.49
CA ALA A 29 -25.13 1.49 3.61
C ALA A 29 -23.93 2.31 3.12
N ARG A 30 -23.30 3.02 4.06
CA ARG A 30 -22.07 3.78 3.83
C ARG A 30 -20.89 3.17 4.56
N ALA A 31 -19.81 3.01 3.82
CA ALA A 31 -18.52 2.57 4.33
C ALA A 31 -17.50 3.71 4.23
N HIS A 32 -16.67 3.86 5.26
CA HIS A 32 -15.47 4.67 5.17
C HIS A 32 -14.42 3.97 4.31
N VAL A 33 -13.73 4.73 3.47
CA VAL A 33 -12.59 4.24 2.69
C VAL A 33 -11.30 4.79 3.30
N ARG A 34 -10.48 3.90 3.87
CA ARG A 34 -9.13 4.22 4.39
C ARG A 34 -8.08 4.20 3.27
N ASN A 35 -8.38 4.89 2.18
CA ASN A 35 -7.50 4.99 1.02
C ASN A 35 -7.81 6.30 0.31
N THR A 36 -6.81 7.14 0.05
CA THR A 36 -7.01 8.43 -0.66
C THR A 36 -6.85 8.30 -2.17
N GLY A 37 -6.29 7.18 -2.65
CA GLY A 37 -6.18 6.84 -4.07
C GLY A 37 -7.55 6.57 -4.68
N ARG A 38 -7.64 6.56 -6.02
CA ARG A 38 -8.91 6.39 -6.74
C ARG A 38 -9.42 4.94 -6.69
N CYS A 39 -8.51 3.97 -6.66
CA CYS A 39 -8.81 2.53 -6.65
C CYS A 39 -9.71 2.05 -7.81
N THR A 40 -9.84 2.83 -8.89
CA THR A 40 -10.77 2.56 -10.01
C THR A 40 -10.39 1.32 -10.81
N HIS A 41 -9.15 0.85 -10.69
CA HIS A 41 -8.65 -0.37 -11.33
C HIS A 41 -9.06 -1.65 -10.60
N VAL A 42 -9.51 -1.56 -9.34
CA VAL A 42 -9.94 -2.71 -8.52
C VAL A 42 -11.36 -2.57 -7.98
N LEU A 43 -11.91 -1.36 -7.97
CA LEU A 43 -13.20 -1.03 -7.37
C LEU A 43 -14.19 -0.57 -8.46
N SER A 44 -14.97 -1.51 -8.99
CA SER A 44 -16.05 -1.27 -9.94
C SER A 44 -17.42 -1.63 -9.35
N PRO A 45 -18.52 -0.94 -9.74
CA PRO A 45 -19.87 -1.28 -9.31
C PRO A 45 -20.17 -2.78 -9.49
N GLY A 46 -20.82 -3.38 -8.49
CA GLY A 46 -21.15 -4.82 -8.47
C GLY A 46 -20.06 -5.72 -7.89
N CYS A 47 -18.85 -5.22 -7.64
CA CYS A 47 -17.80 -6.05 -7.03
C CYS A 47 -18.15 -6.41 -5.58
N GLU A 48 -17.85 -7.65 -5.21
CA GLU A 48 -17.94 -8.09 -3.81
C GLU A 48 -16.87 -7.36 -2.98
N VAL A 49 -17.27 -6.81 -1.84
CA VAL A 49 -16.39 -6.12 -0.90
C VAL A 49 -16.44 -6.73 0.48
N SER A 50 -15.32 -6.60 1.18
CA SER A 50 -15.19 -6.92 2.59
C SER A 50 -15.29 -5.64 3.42
N LEU A 51 -16.20 -5.66 4.41
CA LEU A 51 -16.57 -4.50 5.20
C LEU A 51 -16.40 -4.83 6.68
N GLN A 52 -15.57 -4.06 7.38
CA GLN A 52 -15.46 -4.13 8.83
C GLN A 52 -16.60 -3.33 9.47
N LYS A 53 -17.42 -3.97 10.30
CA LYS A 53 -18.41 -3.28 11.14
C LYS A 53 -17.72 -2.37 12.15
N SER A 54 -18.25 -1.17 12.33
CA SER A 54 -17.86 -0.31 13.45
C SER A 54 -18.75 -0.58 14.65
N SER A 55 -18.13 -0.70 15.83
CA SER A 55 -18.81 -0.75 17.12
C SER A 55 -19.04 0.63 17.73
N ASP A 56 -18.52 1.70 17.11
CA ASP A 56 -18.65 3.07 17.60
C ASP A 56 -20.01 3.66 17.18
N PRO A 57 -20.93 3.91 18.13
CA PRO A 57 -22.24 4.47 17.82
C PRO A 57 -22.18 5.93 17.32
N GLY A 58 -21.09 6.65 17.58
CA GLY A 58 -20.88 8.03 17.12
C GLY A 58 -20.42 8.14 15.67
N ARG A 59 -20.11 7.01 15.02
CA ARG A 59 -19.51 7.01 13.69
C ARG A 59 -20.55 7.24 12.59
N ALA A 60 -20.30 8.23 11.73
CA ALA A 60 -21.16 8.55 10.59
C ALA A 60 -21.26 7.42 9.53
N THR A 61 -20.28 6.50 9.50
CA THR A 61 -20.28 5.33 8.61
C THR A 61 -20.28 4.06 9.45
N LYS A 62 -21.25 3.18 9.20
CA LYS A 62 -21.39 1.91 9.95
C LYS A 62 -20.28 0.90 9.61
N PHE A 63 -19.63 1.07 8.46
CA PHE A 63 -18.66 0.13 7.93
C PHE A 63 -17.34 0.81 7.55
N THR A 64 -16.26 0.05 7.49
CA THR A 64 -15.02 0.43 6.80
C THR A 64 -14.79 -0.55 5.67
N LEU A 65 -14.52 -0.04 4.47
CA LEU A 65 -14.14 -0.86 3.34
C LEU A 65 -12.70 -1.36 3.54
N ILE A 66 -12.53 -2.67 3.63
CA ILE A 66 -11.25 -3.33 3.92
C ILE A 66 -10.61 -3.90 2.66
N ALA A 67 -11.38 -4.64 1.87
CA ALA A 67 -10.88 -5.32 0.69
C ALA A 67 -11.96 -5.42 -0.38
N VAL A 68 -11.54 -5.61 -1.62
CA VAL A 68 -12.40 -5.87 -2.77
C VAL A 68 -12.02 -7.21 -3.39
N ASN A 69 -13.00 -8.01 -3.80
CA ASN A 69 -12.78 -9.24 -4.55
C ASN A 69 -12.74 -8.91 -6.04
N THR A 70 -11.67 -9.32 -6.70
CA THR A 70 -11.43 -9.12 -8.11
C THR A 70 -11.37 -10.47 -8.81
N ALA A 71 -11.85 -10.53 -10.06
CA ALA A 71 -11.78 -11.76 -10.84
C ALA A 71 -10.33 -12.22 -11.08
N GLN A 72 -9.40 -11.28 -11.22
CA GLN A 72 -8.01 -11.56 -11.58
C GLN A 72 -7.12 -11.88 -10.38
N TYR A 73 -7.23 -11.12 -9.28
CA TYR A 73 -6.29 -11.19 -8.15
C TYR A 73 -6.94 -11.75 -6.88
N GLY A 74 -8.22 -12.13 -6.92
CA GLY A 74 -8.99 -12.46 -5.73
C GLY A 74 -9.14 -11.23 -4.83
N TRP A 75 -9.01 -11.42 -3.52
CA TRP A 75 -9.09 -10.32 -2.55
C TRP A 75 -7.89 -9.38 -2.68
N VAL A 76 -8.16 -8.08 -2.71
CA VAL A 76 -7.15 -7.01 -2.70
C VAL A 76 -7.44 -6.12 -1.49
N ASN A 77 -6.48 -6.02 -0.58
CA ASN A 77 -6.60 -5.14 0.58
C ASN A 77 -6.48 -3.66 0.15
N LEU A 78 -7.41 -2.83 0.61
CA LEU A 78 -7.48 -1.40 0.30
C LEU A 78 -7.12 -0.50 1.49
N ASP A 79 -6.75 -1.07 2.64
CA ASP A 79 -6.38 -0.32 3.83
C ASP A 79 -4.98 0.27 3.68
N SER A 80 -4.89 1.59 3.51
CA SER A 80 -3.60 2.26 3.27
C SER A 80 -2.64 2.20 4.46
N LEU A 81 -3.10 1.74 5.64
CA LEU A 81 -2.24 1.54 6.81
C LEU A 81 -1.57 0.16 6.83
N ALA A 82 -2.08 -0.82 6.07
CA ALA A 82 -1.54 -2.17 6.04
C ALA A 82 -0.10 -2.26 5.48
N PRO A 83 0.29 -1.53 4.40
CA PRO A 83 1.64 -1.59 3.86
C PRO A 83 2.75 -1.35 4.88
N ASN A 84 2.69 -0.26 5.67
CA ASN A 84 3.75 0.04 6.63
C ASN A 84 3.85 -1.04 7.71
N LYS A 85 2.70 -1.56 8.18
CA LYS A 85 2.71 -2.66 9.16
C LYS A 85 3.36 -3.93 8.60
N LEU A 86 2.96 -4.35 7.40
CA LEU A 86 3.51 -5.55 6.75
C LEU A 86 4.99 -5.38 6.40
N ALA A 87 5.41 -4.19 5.96
CA ALA A 87 6.82 -3.90 5.72
C ALA A 87 7.65 -4.01 7.02
N GLY A 88 7.13 -3.51 8.14
CA GLY A 88 7.77 -3.68 9.45
C GLY A 88 7.90 -5.14 9.88
N GLU A 89 6.84 -5.93 9.70
CA GLU A 89 6.84 -7.39 9.92
C GLU A 89 7.90 -8.08 9.03
N TRP A 90 7.92 -7.75 7.74
CA TRP A 90 8.85 -8.32 6.76
C TRP A 90 10.31 -7.97 7.07
N LEU A 91 10.58 -6.72 7.47
CA LEU A 91 11.92 -6.30 7.89
C LEU A 91 12.41 -7.16 9.07
N ALA A 92 11.57 -7.35 10.09
CA ALA A 92 11.92 -8.17 11.24
C ALA A 92 12.21 -9.63 10.86
N GLU A 93 11.36 -10.25 10.03
CA GLU A 93 11.55 -11.63 9.53
C GLU A 93 12.81 -11.78 8.67
N ASN A 94 13.23 -10.70 8.00
CA ASN A 94 14.42 -10.68 7.15
C ASN A 94 15.70 -10.21 7.88
N GLY A 95 15.71 -10.28 9.21
CA GLY A 95 16.89 -10.04 10.04
C GLY A 95 17.32 -8.58 10.16
N PHE A 96 16.40 -7.64 9.92
CA PHE A 96 16.60 -6.25 10.29
C PHE A 96 16.30 -6.06 11.79
N THR A 97 17.13 -5.26 12.44
CA THR A 97 17.04 -4.92 13.87
C THR A 97 16.92 -3.42 14.05
N GLY A 98 16.62 -2.94 15.27
CA GLY A 98 16.55 -1.51 15.55
C GLY A 98 15.52 -0.75 14.69
N ILE A 99 14.44 -1.43 14.27
CA ILE A 99 13.43 -0.90 13.36
C ILE A 99 12.70 0.27 14.04
N LYS A 100 12.80 1.46 13.44
CA LYS A 100 12.17 2.70 13.93
C LYS A 100 11.28 3.26 12.81
N PRO A 101 9.95 3.27 12.99
CA PRO A 101 9.05 3.89 12.03
C PRO A 101 9.16 5.42 12.06
N GLU A 102 8.67 6.08 11.01
CA GLU A 102 8.53 7.55 10.93
C GLU A 102 9.86 8.29 11.21
N PHE A 103 10.95 7.79 10.64
CA PHE A 103 12.30 8.27 10.92
C PHE A 103 12.56 9.62 10.24
N PRO A 104 12.93 10.68 10.98
CA PRO A 104 13.22 11.99 10.39
C PRO A 104 14.53 11.96 9.59
N PHE A 105 14.49 12.42 8.34
CA PHE A 105 15.69 12.58 7.52
C PHE A 105 15.52 13.77 6.56
N GLY A 106 16.47 14.71 6.58
CA GLY A 106 16.37 15.96 5.84
C GLY A 106 15.07 16.71 6.19
N ASP A 107 14.29 17.06 5.15
CA ASP A 107 13.02 17.79 5.28
C ASP A 107 11.79 16.86 5.21
N SER A 108 11.95 15.57 5.54
CA SER A 108 10.87 14.59 5.51
C SER A 108 10.97 13.55 6.61
N ARG A 109 10.03 12.60 6.57
CA ARG A 109 10.08 11.36 7.33
C ARG A 109 10.06 10.21 6.35
N ILE A 110 11.06 9.34 6.48
CA ILE A 110 11.11 8.05 5.79
C ILE A 110 10.37 7.03 6.64
N ASP A 111 9.66 6.11 5.99
CA ASP A 111 8.79 5.16 6.69
C ASP A 111 9.54 4.34 7.74
N PHE A 112 10.78 3.89 7.46
CA PHE A 112 11.59 3.13 8.40
C PHE A 112 13.08 3.48 8.38
N TYR A 113 13.67 3.59 9.57
CA TYR A 113 15.07 3.26 9.82
C TYR A 113 15.18 1.82 10.29
N ALA A 114 16.24 1.12 9.89
CA ALA A 114 16.57 -0.21 10.40
C ALA A 114 18.08 -0.49 10.33
N GLU A 115 18.54 -1.53 11.00
CA GLU A 115 19.93 -1.99 10.97
C GLU A 115 20.00 -3.42 10.46
N LYS A 116 20.99 -3.75 9.63
CA LYS A 116 21.22 -5.13 9.18
C LYS A 116 22.70 -5.33 8.89
N LYS A 117 23.31 -6.34 9.53
CA LYS A 117 24.74 -6.66 9.37
C LYS A 117 25.68 -5.46 9.58
N GLY A 118 25.36 -4.59 10.54
CA GLY A 118 26.13 -3.37 10.84
C GLY A 118 25.87 -2.19 9.90
N GLU A 119 25.04 -2.35 8.87
CA GLU A 119 24.63 -1.28 7.97
C GLU A 119 23.33 -0.61 8.47
N ARG A 120 23.24 0.71 8.29
CA ARG A 120 22.04 1.51 8.58
C ARG A 120 21.21 1.65 7.32
N TRP A 121 19.93 1.36 7.40
CA TRP A 121 19.00 1.36 6.28
C TRP A 121 17.92 2.42 6.47
N LEU A 122 17.62 3.16 5.41
CA LEU A 122 16.38 3.95 5.28
C LEU A 122 15.49 3.32 4.22
N ILE A 123 14.28 2.92 4.59
CA ILE A 123 13.33 2.22 3.72
C ILE A 123 12.04 3.03 3.62
N GLU A 124 11.67 3.38 2.39
CA GLU A 124 10.39 4.00 2.05
C GLU A 124 9.40 2.95 1.55
N VAL A 125 8.18 2.93 2.07
CA VAL A 125 7.16 1.92 1.77
C VAL A 125 6.11 2.47 0.81
N LYS A 126 5.68 1.63 -0.13
CA LYS A 126 4.59 1.91 -1.07
C LYS A 126 3.66 0.71 -1.15
N GLY A 127 2.35 0.94 -1.04
CA GLY A 127 1.37 -0.09 -1.35
C GLY A 127 1.17 -0.19 -2.86
N CYS A 128 1.15 -1.41 -3.39
CA CYS A 128 0.85 -1.69 -4.80
C CYS A 128 -0.47 -2.46 -4.90
N THR A 129 -1.44 -1.87 -5.59
CA THR A 129 -2.76 -2.48 -5.89
C THR A 129 -3.09 -2.43 -7.38
N LEU A 130 -2.18 -1.92 -8.22
CA LEU A 130 -2.33 -1.85 -9.68
C LEU A 130 -1.33 -2.81 -10.32
N ALA A 131 -1.78 -3.61 -11.30
CA ALA A 131 -0.91 -4.43 -12.12
C ALA A 131 -1.46 -4.58 -13.54
N GLU A 132 -0.56 -4.70 -14.50
CA GLU A 132 -0.84 -4.96 -15.90
C GLU A 132 0.02 -6.14 -16.37
N ASN A 133 -0.60 -7.11 -17.06
CA ASN A 133 0.08 -8.30 -17.57
C ASN A 133 0.92 -9.07 -16.52
N GLY A 134 0.46 -9.08 -15.25
CA GLY A 134 1.14 -9.77 -14.14
C GLY A 134 2.27 -8.96 -13.48
N THR A 135 2.57 -7.75 -13.96
CA THR A 135 3.56 -6.86 -13.36
C THR A 135 2.86 -5.75 -12.57
N GLY A 136 3.24 -5.58 -11.31
CA GLY A 136 2.75 -4.48 -10.47
C GLY A 136 3.24 -3.14 -10.99
N LEU A 137 2.43 -2.10 -10.83
CA LEU A 137 2.73 -0.75 -11.26
C LEU A 137 2.55 0.24 -10.11
N PHE A 138 3.46 1.20 -10.04
CA PHE A 138 3.34 2.33 -9.12
C PHE A 138 3.87 3.63 -9.76
N PRO A 139 3.18 4.77 -9.60
CA PRO A 139 1.93 4.94 -8.86
C PRO A 139 0.69 4.62 -9.70
N ASP A 140 -0.48 4.58 -9.05
CA ASP A 140 -1.81 4.50 -9.67
C ASP A 140 -2.44 5.89 -9.92
N ALA A 141 -1.82 6.96 -9.38
CA ALA A 141 -2.13 8.36 -9.65
C ALA A 141 -0.86 9.23 -9.48
N PRO A 142 -0.76 10.42 -10.12
CA PRO A 142 0.41 11.29 -9.98
C PRO A 142 0.77 11.60 -8.51
N THR A 143 2.05 11.52 -8.16
CA THR A 143 2.58 11.62 -6.78
C THR A 143 3.85 12.45 -6.67
N LYS A 144 3.68 13.76 -6.46
CA LYS A 144 4.80 14.68 -6.16
C LYS A 144 5.59 14.27 -4.91
N ARG A 145 4.91 13.67 -3.92
CA ARG A 145 5.56 13.20 -2.67
C ARG A 145 6.45 11.99 -2.92
N GLY A 146 6.04 11.06 -3.80
CA GLY A 146 6.85 9.89 -4.14
C GLY A 146 8.17 10.27 -4.80
N ALA A 147 8.13 11.19 -5.78
CA ALA A 147 9.35 11.70 -6.43
C ALA A 147 10.29 12.41 -5.42
N LYS A 148 9.74 13.21 -4.49
CA LYS A 148 10.52 13.85 -3.42
C LYS A 148 11.24 12.81 -2.55
N HIS A 149 10.53 11.77 -2.11
CA HIS A 149 11.11 10.76 -1.22
C HIS A 149 12.20 9.93 -1.91
N LEU A 150 12.07 9.64 -3.21
CA LEU A 150 13.15 8.99 -3.99
C LEU A 150 14.44 9.83 -4.02
N ARG A 151 14.32 11.16 -4.16
CA ARG A 151 15.46 12.09 -4.08
C ARG A 151 16.09 12.06 -2.70
N GLU A 152 15.28 11.98 -1.65
CA GLU A 152 15.77 11.90 -0.26
C GLU A 152 16.48 10.57 0.02
N LEU A 153 16.00 9.45 -0.52
CA LEU A 153 16.70 8.16 -0.46
C LEU A 153 18.04 8.20 -1.22
N ALA A 154 18.10 8.85 -2.38
CA ALA A 154 19.36 9.03 -3.10
C ALA A 154 20.37 9.86 -2.28
N LYS A 155 19.93 10.97 -1.67
CA LYS A 155 20.77 11.76 -0.75
C LYS A 155 21.21 10.97 0.48
N ALA A 156 20.33 10.15 1.05
CA ALA A 156 20.67 9.29 2.17
C ALA A 156 21.77 8.27 1.81
N ALA A 157 21.72 7.71 0.61
CA ALA A 157 22.77 6.81 0.12
C ALA A 157 24.16 7.47 0.12
N GLU A 158 24.24 8.75 -0.27
CA GLU A 158 25.49 9.54 -0.26
C GLU A 158 26.04 9.79 1.15
N THR A 159 25.20 9.67 2.19
CA THR A 159 25.57 9.91 3.60
C THR A 159 25.89 8.63 4.39
N GLY A 160 26.09 7.50 3.68
CA GLY A 160 26.48 6.23 4.28
C GLY A 160 25.32 5.38 4.80
N TYR A 161 24.09 5.68 4.38
CA TYR A 161 22.95 4.75 4.55
C TYR A 161 22.88 3.79 3.36
N ARG A 162 22.42 2.57 3.61
CA ARG A 162 21.74 1.78 2.58
C ARG A 162 20.32 2.30 2.46
N THR A 163 19.77 2.26 1.26
CA THR A 163 18.42 2.77 1.02
C THR A 163 17.61 1.82 0.18
N ALA A 164 16.31 1.79 0.45
CA ALA A 164 15.38 0.98 -0.31
C ALA A 164 14.04 1.68 -0.49
N ILE A 165 13.40 1.39 -1.62
CA ILE A 165 11.96 1.53 -1.78
C ILE A 165 11.34 0.13 -1.72
N ALA A 166 10.39 -0.06 -0.81
CA ALA A 166 9.72 -1.32 -0.56
C ALA A 166 8.27 -1.26 -1.07
N PHE A 167 7.93 -2.11 -2.01
CA PHE A 167 6.58 -2.27 -2.52
C PHE A 167 5.89 -3.43 -1.80
N VAL A 168 4.86 -3.12 -1.03
CA VAL A 168 3.96 -4.13 -0.43
C VAL A 168 2.84 -4.39 -1.43
N ILE A 169 2.84 -5.62 -1.98
CA ILE A 169 2.02 -5.99 -3.12
C ILE A 169 0.78 -6.71 -2.62
N MET A 170 -0.39 -6.08 -2.81
CA MET A 170 -1.69 -6.60 -2.35
C MET A 170 -2.40 -7.44 -3.42
N LEU A 171 -1.69 -7.83 -4.48
CA LEU A 171 -2.21 -8.50 -5.65
C LEU A 171 -1.66 -9.92 -5.72
N ARG A 172 -2.54 -10.93 -5.58
CA ARG A 172 -2.14 -12.33 -5.65
C ARG A 172 -1.47 -12.62 -6.99
N GLY A 173 -0.31 -13.29 -6.95
CA GLY A 173 0.44 -13.70 -8.14
C GLY A 173 1.29 -12.60 -8.78
N VAL A 174 1.37 -11.41 -8.18
CA VAL A 174 2.28 -10.34 -8.60
C VAL A 174 3.52 -10.34 -7.70
N GLU A 175 4.70 -10.44 -8.32
CA GLU A 175 5.98 -10.60 -7.62
C GLU A 175 6.92 -9.39 -7.77
N GLU A 176 6.65 -8.52 -8.75
CA GLU A 176 7.50 -7.38 -9.06
C GLU A 176 6.67 -6.12 -9.26
N VAL A 177 7.30 -4.97 -9.03
CA VAL A 177 6.70 -3.65 -9.29
C VAL A 177 7.63 -2.82 -10.16
N ARG A 178 7.05 -2.16 -11.16
CA ARG A 178 7.73 -1.20 -12.03
C ARG A 178 7.13 0.19 -11.88
N ALA A 179 7.92 1.21 -12.22
CA ALA A 179 7.44 2.58 -12.25
C ALA A 179 6.46 2.78 -13.42
N ASN A 180 5.33 3.44 -13.14
CA ASN A 180 4.29 3.71 -14.11
C ASN A 180 4.49 5.08 -14.77
N ALA A 181 5.35 5.13 -15.80
CA ALA A 181 5.65 6.37 -16.52
C ALA A 181 4.43 6.99 -17.23
N ALA A 182 3.42 6.17 -17.58
CA ALA A 182 2.18 6.65 -18.19
C ALA A 182 1.33 7.47 -17.21
N VAL A 183 1.42 7.18 -15.92
CA VAL A 183 0.71 7.90 -14.85
C VAL A 183 1.56 9.03 -14.28
N ASP A 184 2.84 8.78 -14.02
CA ASP A 184 3.76 9.76 -13.44
C ASP A 184 5.17 9.62 -13.99
N ARG A 185 5.46 10.43 -15.01
CA ARG A 185 6.78 10.48 -15.64
C ARG A 185 7.87 10.97 -14.68
N GLU A 186 7.57 11.95 -13.82
CA GLU A 186 8.56 12.48 -12.86
C GLU A 186 8.96 11.39 -11.87
N PHE A 187 7.98 10.69 -11.30
CA PHE A 187 8.27 9.54 -10.41
C PHE A 187 9.11 8.49 -11.11
N SER A 188 8.79 8.14 -12.37
CA SER A 188 9.53 7.12 -13.12
C SER A 188 10.98 7.52 -13.38
N GLU A 189 11.23 8.77 -13.78
CA GLU A 189 12.60 9.28 -14.00
C GLU A 189 13.40 9.28 -12.70
N GLU A 190 12.78 9.70 -11.59
CA GLU A 190 13.40 9.67 -10.26
C GLU A 190 13.65 8.26 -9.76
N PHE A 191 12.75 7.32 -10.04
CA PHE A 191 12.90 5.91 -9.67
C PHE A 191 14.09 5.28 -10.41
N SER A 192 14.18 5.50 -11.72
CA SER A 192 15.33 5.04 -12.52
C SER A 192 16.64 5.67 -12.04
N ARG A 193 16.66 6.96 -11.71
CA ARG A 193 17.87 7.62 -11.18
C ARG A 193 18.26 7.09 -9.81
N ALA A 194 17.31 6.94 -8.89
CA ALA A 194 17.54 6.43 -7.55
C ALA A 194 18.11 5.00 -7.58
N THR A 195 17.50 4.11 -8.37
CA THR A 195 17.95 2.72 -8.50
C THR A 195 19.34 2.61 -9.16
N ALA A 196 19.63 3.42 -10.18
CA ALA A 196 20.97 3.52 -10.77
C ALA A 196 22.03 3.98 -9.76
N ASN A 197 21.64 4.77 -8.76
CA ASN A 197 22.51 5.26 -7.68
C ASN A 197 22.47 4.38 -6.42
N GLY A 198 22.02 3.12 -6.53
CA GLY A 198 22.13 2.13 -5.46
C GLY A 198 20.96 2.08 -4.48
N VAL A 199 19.86 2.79 -4.73
CA VAL A 199 18.60 2.56 -3.99
C VAL A 199 18.07 1.18 -4.36
N SER A 200 17.96 0.29 -3.38
CA SER A 200 17.44 -1.06 -3.56
C SER A 200 15.93 -1.06 -3.77
N VAL A 201 15.41 -2.08 -4.44
CA VAL A 201 13.96 -2.31 -4.58
C VAL A 201 13.60 -3.59 -3.86
N PHE A 202 12.69 -3.50 -2.89
CA PHE A 202 12.12 -4.66 -2.23
C PHE A 202 10.69 -4.88 -2.72
N CYS A 203 10.40 -6.08 -3.19
CA CYS A 203 9.04 -6.50 -3.52
C CYS A 203 8.56 -7.46 -2.44
N ILE A 204 7.46 -7.12 -1.78
CA ILE A 204 6.92 -7.82 -0.62
C ILE A 204 5.52 -8.32 -1.00
N PRO A 205 5.42 -9.50 -1.63
CA PRO A 205 4.14 -10.10 -1.98
C PRO A 205 3.36 -10.47 -0.71
N CYS A 206 2.06 -10.17 -0.73
CA CYS A 206 1.15 -10.50 0.36
C CYS A 206 -0.01 -11.37 -0.14
N GLU A 207 -0.51 -12.22 0.75
CA GLU A 207 -1.76 -12.93 0.55
C GLU A 207 -2.88 -12.18 1.25
N CYS A 208 -3.93 -11.84 0.50
CA CYS A 208 -5.11 -11.15 1.00
C CYS A 208 -6.31 -12.09 0.99
N THR A 209 -7.13 -12.00 2.03
CA THR A 209 -8.44 -12.64 2.09
C THR A 209 -9.51 -11.60 2.41
N ALA A 210 -10.71 -12.08 2.70
CA ALA A 210 -11.80 -11.30 3.29
C ALA A 210 -11.35 -10.42 4.46
N ASP A 211 -10.65 -11.05 5.39
CA ASP A 211 -10.48 -10.57 6.75
C ASP A 211 -9.02 -10.62 7.18
N THR A 212 -8.11 -11.02 6.29
CA THR A 212 -6.68 -11.03 6.57
C THR A 212 -5.86 -10.43 5.43
N VAL A 213 -4.70 -9.91 5.81
CA VAL A 213 -3.58 -9.65 4.91
C VAL A 213 -2.31 -10.09 5.61
N GLN A 214 -1.47 -10.87 4.95
CA GLN A 214 -0.25 -11.42 5.53
C GLN A 214 0.86 -11.52 4.48
N LEU A 215 2.10 -11.54 4.95
CA LEU A 215 3.26 -11.82 4.11
C LEU A 215 3.15 -13.23 3.51
N ARG A 216 3.73 -13.42 2.33
CA ARG A 216 3.79 -14.71 1.64
C ARG A 216 5.21 -15.25 1.60
#